data_AF-A0A496XGC5-F1
#
_entry.id   AF-A0A496XGC5-F1
#
_cell.length_a   1.000
_cell.length_b   1.000
_cell.length_c   1.000
_cell.angle_alpha   90.00
_cell.angle_beta   90.00
_cell.angle_gamma   90.00
#
_symmetry.space_group_name_H-M   'P 1'
#
loop_
_entity.id
_entity.type
_entity.pdbx_description
1 polymer ?
#
loop_
_entity_poly.entity_id
_entity_poly.type
_entity_poly.pdbx_seq_one_letter_code
_entity_poly.pdbx_strand_id
1 'polypeptide(L)'
;MAAQQQWDAELVAIAEPELLQQRARLLGLSIKLQTMDPTSPPTTHQPGILKIAPVKLATPAVPGKPDPANAPYVLATLQRAVD
;
A
#
# COMPACT_ATOMS: atom_id res chain seq x y z
N MET A 1 -0.59 2.82 -10.75
CA MET A 1 -0.66 4.14 -11.40
C MET A 1 -0.71 5.26 -10.36
N ALA A 2 -1.58 5.23 -9.35
CA ALA A 2 -1.70 6.29 -8.34
C ALA A 2 -0.36 6.76 -7.73
N ALA A 3 0.51 5.82 -7.33
CA ALA A 3 1.84 6.14 -6.78
C ALA A 3 2.79 6.86 -7.76
N GLN A 4 2.53 6.81 -9.08
CA GLN A 4 3.34 7.46 -10.12
C GLN A 4 2.81 8.84 -10.51
N GLN A 5 1.69 9.27 -9.92
CA GLN A 5 1.09 10.58 -10.16
C GLN A 5 1.46 11.52 -9.01
N GLN A 6 1.44 12.82 -9.27
CA GLN A 6 1.58 13.83 -8.24
C GLN A 6 0.23 14.07 -7.56
N TRP A 7 0.25 14.26 -6.24
CA TRP A 7 -0.93 14.59 -5.45
C TRP A 7 -0.59 15.70 -4.46
N ASP A 8 -1.45 16.71 -4.34
CA ASP A 8 -1.36 17.77 -3.32
C ASP A 8 -1.87 17.28 -1.95
N ALA A 9 -1.44 16.08 -1.58
CA ALA A 9 -1.74 15.41 -0.32
C ALA A 9 -0.68 14.33 -0.04
N GLU A 10 -0.57 13.90 1.21
CA GLU A 10 0.20 12.71 1.54
C GLU A 10 -0.59 11.45 1.17
N LEU A 11 -0.08 10.70 0.20
CA LEU A 11 -0.71 9.45 -0.23
C LEU A 11 -0.16 8.29 0.60
N VAL A 12 -1.00 7.76 1.48
CA VAL A 12 -0.68 6.62 2.34
C VAL A 12 -1.44 5.38 1.86
N ALA A 13 -0.71 4.31 1.54
CA ALA A 13 -1.29 3.01 1.29
C ALA A 13 -1.39 2.19 2.58
N ILE A 14 -2.56 1.66 2.88
CA ILE A 14 -2.77 0.72 3.99
C ILE A 14 -2.81 -0.69 3.39
N ALA A 15 -1.68 -1.38 3.40
CA ALA A 15 -1.52 -2.66 2.71
C ALA A 15 -0.25 -3.39 3.16
N GLU A 16 -0.10 -4.64 2.73
CA GLU A 16 1.15 -5.39 2.87
C GLU A 16 2.23 -4.82 1.92
N PRO A 17 3.41 -4.38 2.43
CA PRO A 17 4.51 -3.88 1.59
C PRO A 17 4.94 -4.84 0.48
N GLU A 18 5.07 -6.13 0.77
CA GLU A 18 5.52 -7.11 -0.23
C GLU A 18 4.52 -7.27 -1.38
N LEU A 19 3.23 -7.20 -1.09
CA LEU A 19 2.16 -7.25 -2.09
C LEU A 19 2.32 -6.11 -3.12
N LEU A 20 2.54 -4.88 -2.64
CA LEU A 20 2.70 -3.72 -3.52
C LEU A 20 4.00 -3.79 -4.32
N GLN A 21 5.10 -4.21 -3.70
CA GLN A 21 6.39 -4.40 -4.38
C GLN A 21 6.32 -5.48 -5.47
N GLN A 22 5.72 -6.63 -5.17
CA GLN A 22 5.49 -7.69 -6.15
C GLN A 22 4.64 -7.19 -7.31
N ARG A 23 3.56 -6.45 -7.02
CA ARG A 23 2.69 -5.91 -8.08
C ARG A 23 3.40 -4.86 -8.93
N ALA A 24 4.21 -4.00 -8.34
CA ALA A 24 4.98 -3.01 -9.08
C ALA A 24 5.97 -3.65 -10.05
N ARG A 25 6.68 -4.70 -9.62
CA ARG A 25 7.56 -5.49 -10.50
C ARG A 25 6.82 -6.09 -11.69
N LEU A 26 5.65 -6.69 -11.47
CA LEU A 26 4.83 -7.25 -12.56
C LEU A 26 4.35 -6.20 -13.56
N LEU A 27 4.20 -4.94 -13.12
CA LEU A 27 3.77 -3.82 -13.96
C LEU A 27 4.95 -3.05 -14.58
N GLY A 28 6.21 -3.44 -14.30
CA GLY A 28 7.39 -2.69 -14.74
C GLY A 28 7.53 -1.30 -14.11
N LEU A 29 6.95 -1.09 -12.92
CA LEU A 29 6.97 0.20 -12.22
C LEU A 29 8.02 0.19 -11.11
N SER A 30 8.78 1.28 -10.99
CA SER A 30 9.65 1.52 -9.84
C SER A 30 8.86 2.24 -8.74
N ILE A 31 8.72 1.61 -7.58
CA ILE A 31 8.14 2.24 -6.39
C ILE A 31 9.07 2.06 -5.18
N LYS A 32 9.27 3.13 -4.43
CA LYS A 32 9.91 3.12 -3.12
C LYS A 32 8.81 3.23 -2.05
N LEU A 33 8.71 2.23 -1.19
CA LEU A 33 7.82 2.28 -0.05
C LEU A 33 8.54 2.94 1.13
N GLN A 34 7.88 3.85 1.81
CA GLN A 34 8.36 4.46 3.04
C GLN A 34 7.30 4.31 4.12
N THR A 35 7.66 3.79 5.29
CA THR A 35 6.69 3.69 6.39
C THR A 35 6.17 5.09 6.75
N MET A 36 4.85 5.21 6.87
CA MET A 36 4.21 6.42 7.35
C MET A 36 4.53 6.60 8.83
N ASP A 37 4.92 7.81 9.20
CA ASP A 37 5.06 8.22 10.59
C ASP A 37 3.89 9.15 10.95
N PRO A 38 2.97 8.73 11.84
CA PRO A 38 1.80 9.53 12.22
C PRO A 38 2.15 10.77 13.06
N THR A 39 3.38 10.87 13.56
CA THR A 39 3.83 12.02 14.37
C THR A 39 4.45 13.14 13.53
N SER A 40 4.82 12.81 12.30
CA SER A 40 5.37 13.78 11.34
C SER A 40 4.24 14.54 10.62
N PRO A 41 4.45 15.82 10.27
CA PRO A 41 3.47 16.56 9.47
C PRO A 41 3.30 15.90 8.09
N PRO A 42 2.07 15.83 7.54
CA PRO A 42 1.84 15.25 6.21
C PRO A 42 2.64 15.98 5.13
N THR A 43 3.20 15.21 4.20
CA THR A 43 3.98 15.75 3.08
C THR A 43 3.32 15.47 1.74
N THR A 44 3.44 16.41 0.79
CA THR A 44 2.98 16.22 -0.59
C THR A 44 3.60 14.97 -1.20
N HIS A 45 2.76 14.12 -1.80
CA HIS A 45 3.20 12.89 -2.45
C HIS A 45 4.14 13.17 -3.63
N GLN A 46 5.19 12.35 -3.73
CA GLN A 46 6.13 12.39 -4.84
C GLN A 46 5.96 11.15 -5.73
N PRO A 47 5.81 11.30 -7.05
CA PRO A 47 5.79 10.19 -7.98
C PRO A 47 6.91 9.17 -7.72
N GLY A 48 6.54 7.90 -7.58
CA GLY A 48 7.45 6.78 -7.31
C GLY A 48 7.76 6.55 -5.83
N ILE A 49 7.35 7.42 -4.90
CA ILE A 49 7.54 7.22 -3.44
C ILE A 49 6.17 7.15 -2.78
N LEU A 50 5.81 6.00 -2.22
CA LEU A 50 4.51 5.78 -1.59
C LEU A 50 4.67 5.57 -0.08
N LYS A 51 3.98 6.38 0.72
CA LYS A 51 3.88 6.14 2.17
C LYS A 51 3.07 4.88 2.42
N ILE A 52 3.46 4.08 3.41
CA ILE A 52 2.78 2.84 3.73
C ILE A 52 2.51 2.69 5.22
N ALA A 53 1.27 2.33 5.56
CA ALA A 53 0.87 1.80 6.85
C ALA A 53 0.70 0.28 6.70
N PRO A 54 1.66 -0.53 7.18
CA PRO A 54 1.70 -1.95 6.89
C PRO A 54 0.55 -2.71 7.57
N VAL A 55 -0.10 -3.59 6.81
CA VAL A 55 -1.05 -4.60 7.32
C VAL A 55 -0.66 -5.94 6.73
N LYS A 56 -0.59 -6.99 7.55
CA LYS A 56 -0.03 -8.27 7.13
C LYS A 56 -1.05 -9.16 6.41
N LEU A 57 -0.66 -9.72 5.27
CA LEU A 57 -1.43 -10.78 4.60
C LEU A 57 -1.37 -12.10 5.38
N ALA A 58 -2.44 -12.89 5.32
CA ALA A 58 -2.47 -14.22 5.93
C ALA A 58 -1.74 -15.26 5.06
N THR A 59 -1.92 -15.18 3.74
CA THR A 59 -1.27 -16.04 2.74
C THR A 59 -0.76 -15.20 1.57
N PRO A 60 0.30 -15.64 0.85
CA PRO A 60 0.77 -14.93 -0.34
C PRO A 60 -0.35 -14.76 -1.38
N ALA A 61 -0.60 -13.53 -1.83
CA ALA A 61 -1.62 -13.26 -2.83
C ALA A 61 -1.13 -13.59 -4.24
N VAL A 62 -1.99 -14.21 -5.05
CA VAL A 62 -1.73 -14.48 -6.47
C VAL A 62 -2.68 -13.65 -7.33
N PRO A 63 -2.16 -12.83 -8.27
CA PRO A 63 -3.01 -12.02 -9.14
C PRO A 63 -4.06 -12.87 -9.89
N GLY A 64 -5.33 -12.45 -9.82
CA GLY A 64 -6.45 -13.13 -10.48
C GLY A 64 -6.97 -14.38 -9.77
N LYS A 65 -6.45 -14.72 -8.58
CA LYS A 65 -6.92 -15.85 -7.76
C LYS A 65 -7.32 -15.38 -6.36
N PRO A 66 -8.62 -15.19 -6.08
CA PRO A 66 -9.06 -14.85 -4.73
C PRO A 66 -8.81 -16.01 -3.76
N ASP A 67 -8.36 -15.68 -2.55
CA ASP A 67 -8.16 -16.63 -1.45
C ASP A 67 -8.93 -16.12 -0.21
N PRO A 68 -9.98 -16.83 0.25
CA PRO A 68 -10.73 -16.46 1.45
C PRO A 68 -9.88 -16.29 2.71
N ALA A 69 -8.71 -16.92 2.79
CA ALA A 69 -7.78 -16.73 3.92
C ALA A 69 -7.31 -15.27 4.06
N ASN A 70 -7.32 -14.49 2.97
CA ASN A 70 -6.97 -13.07 2.97
C ASN A 70 -8.16 -12.13 3.19
N ALA A 71 -9.39 -12.64 3.39
CA ALA A 71 -10.54 -11.79 3.68
C ALA A 71 -10.37 -10.95 4.97
N PRO A 72 -9.84 -11.49 6.09
CA PRO A 72 -9.58 -10.70 7.29
C PRO A 72 -8.57 -9.56 7.04
N TYR A 73 -7.58 -9.77 6.18
CA TYR A 73 -6.62 -8.72 5.80
C TYR A 73 -7.33 -7.54 5.13
N VAL A 74 -8.27 -7.81 4.20
CA VAL A 74 -9.03 -6.75 3.51
C VAL A 74 -9.87 -5.94 4.51
N LEU A 75 -10.51 -6.60 5.47
CA LEU A 75 -11.27 -5.89 6.50
C LEU A 75 -10.36 -5.07 7.43
N ALA A 76 -9.19 -5.61 7.79
CA ALA A 76 -8.22 -4.92 8.63
C ALA A 76 -7.67 -3.64 7.98
N THR A 77 -7.45 -3.63 6.65
CA THR A 77 -7.01 -2.40 5.96
C THR A 77 -8.10 -1.33 5.95
N LEU A 78 -9.36 -1.72 5.81
CA LEU A 78 -10.51 -0.79 5.87
C LEU A 78 -10.69 -0.23 7.28
N GLN A 79 -10.66 -1.08 8.31
CA GLN A 79 -10.76 -0.65 9.70
C GLN A 79 -9.65 0.36 10.04
N ARG A 80 -8.41 0.05 9.64
CA ARG A 80 -7.26 0.93 9.89
C ARG A 80 -7.36 2.28 9.15
N ALA A 81 -8.12 2.37 8.06
CA ALA A 81 -8.33 3.60 7.31
C ALA A 81 -9.33 4.55 7.98
N VAL A 82 -10.22 4.04 8.84
CA VAL A 82 -11.26 4.82 9.51
C VAL A 82 -10.92 5.20 10.94
N ASP A 83 -9.96 4.49 11.56
CA ASP A 83 -9.42 4.77 12.91
C ASP A 83 -8.34 5.87 12.89
#